data_AF-W8VNE9-F1
#
_entry.id   AF-W8VNE9-F1
#
_cell.length_a   1.000
_cell.length_b   1.000
_cell.length_c   1.000
_cell.angle_alpha   90.00
_cell.angle_beta   90.00
_cell.angle_gamma   90.00
#
_symmetry.space_group_name_H-M   'P 1'
#
loop_
_entity.id
_entity.type
_entity.pdbx_description
1 polymer ?
#
loop_
_entity_poly.entity_id
_entity_poly.type
_entity_poly.pdbx_seq_one_letter_code
_entity_poly.pdbx_strand_id
1 'polypeptide(L)' 'MIKILAVIMAVGGAIALILGVLSIFGSLALGAGQWPSVILGVIFFFAGISLLKYRKDTDVISAENK' A
#
# COMPACT_ATOMS: atom_id res chain seq x y z
N MET A 1 -12.75 1.46 10.94
CA MET A 1 -11.82 0.30 10.87
C MET A 1 -11.10 0.19 9.52
N ILE A 2 -11.78 0.34 8.38
CA ILE A 2 -11.15 0.33 7.03
C ILE A 2 -10.04 1.38 6.84
N LYS A 3 -10.13 2.53 7.54
CA LYS A 3 -9.12 3.60 7.53
C LYS A 3 -7.75 3.12 8.05
N ILE A 4 -7.74 2.34 9.14
CA ILE A 4 -6.49 1.81 9.72
C ILE A 4 -5.85 0.79 8.76
N LEU A 5 -6.66 -0.06 8.13
CA LEU A 5 -6.16 -1.00 7.12
C LEU A 5 -5.54 -0.26 5.93
N ALA A 6 -6.22 0.77 5.42
CA ALA A 6 -5.73 1.58 4.31
C ALA A 6 -4.41 2.30 4.65
N VAL A 7 -4.29 2.84 5.88
CA VAL A 7 -3.03 3.43 6.37
C VAL A 7 -1.92 2.38 6.44
N ILE A 8 -2.19 1.19 6.99
CA ILE A 8 -1.19 0.11 7.09
C ILE A 8 -0.76 -0.35 5.70
N MET A 9 -1.68 -0.50 4.74
CA MET A 9 -1.36 -0.86 3.35
C MET A 9 -0.53 0.22 2.66
N ALA A 10 -0.85 1.49 2.85
CA ALA A 10 -0.10 2.59 2.28
C ALA A 10 1.31 2.69 2.91
N VAL A 11 1.43 2.63 4.24
CA VAL A 11 2.72 2.71 4.93
C VAL A 11 3.58 1.48 4.66
N GLY A 12 3.01 0.28 4.75
CA GLY A 12 3.70 -0.97 4.43
C GLY A 12 4.13 -1.04 2.96
N GLY A 13 3.26 -0.60 2.04
CA GLY A 13 3.57 -0.47 0.62
C GLY A 13 4.73 0.51 0.38
N ALA A 14 4.73 1.66 1.04
CA ALA A 14 5.79 2.65 0.93
C ALA A 14 7.14 2.09 1.40
N ILE A 15 7.17 1.39 2.54
CA ILE A 15 8.38 0.77 3.07
C ILE A 15 8.91 -0.30 2.11
N ALA A 16 8.04 -1.19 1.61
CA ALA A 16 8.42 -2.20 0.64
C ALA A 16 8.98 -1.59 -0.67
N LEU A 17 8.40 -0.47 -1.10
CA LEU A 17 8.83 0.26 -2.30
C LEU A 17 10.21 0.90 -2.10
N ILE A 18 10.45 1.54 -0.95
CA ILE A 18 11.77 2.10 -0.59
C ILE A 18 12.82 0.99 -0.53
N LEU A 19 12.53 -0.11 0.17
CA LEU A 19 13.47 -1.25 0.28
C LEU A 19 13.76 -1.86 -1.10
N GLY A 20 12.75 -2.03 -1.94
CA GLY A 20 12.90 -2.53 -3.29
C GLY A 20 13.73 -1.60 -4.18
N VAL A 21 13.49 -0.28 -4.12
CA VAL A 21 14.23 0.72 -4.89
C VAL A 21 15.69 0.80 -4.44
N LEU A 22 15.95 0.84 -3.13
CA LEU A 22 17.31 0.78 -2.59
C LEU A 22 18.03 -0.49 -3.02
N SER A 23 17.30 -1.60 -3.14
CA SER A 23 17.86 -2.86 -3.63
C SER A 23 18.17 -2.82 -5.12
N ILE A 24 17.35 -2.18 -5.97
CA ILE A 24 17.65 -1.96 -7.40
C ILE A 24 18.98 -1.24 -7.62
N PHE A 25 19.27 -0.23 -6.80
CA PHE A 25 20.52 0.53 -6.89
C PHE A 25 21.72 -0.18 -6.23
N GLY A 26 21.56 -1.42 -5.76
CA GLY A 26 22.62 -2.20 -5.14
C GLY A 26 22.98 -1.76 -3.72
N SER A 27 22.22 -0.85 -3.11
CA SER A 27 22.43 -0.41 -1.74
C SER A 27 21.96 -1.45 -0.71
N LEU A 28 21.16 -2.44 -1.12
CA LEU A 28 20.58 -3.45 -0.25
C LEU A 28 20.40 -4.77 -1.01
N ALA A 29 20.98 -5.87 -0.51
CA ALA A 29 20.91 -7.15 -1.20
C ALA A 29 19.64 -7.93 -0.80
N LEU A 30 18.53 -7.75 -1.54
CA LEU A 30 17.32 -8.56 -1.38
C LEU A 30 17.32 -9.84 -2.25
N GLY A 31 18.38 -10.06 -3.03
CA GLY A 31 18.53 -11.22 -3.92
C GLY A 31 17.36 -11.33 -4.91
N ALA A 32 16.76 -12.52 -4.99
CA ALA A 32 15.60 -12.76 -5.85
C ALA A 32 14.34 -11.95 -5.44
N GLY A 33 14.31 -11.38 -4.23
CA GLY A 33 13.18 -10.60 -3.69
C GLY A 33 13.12 -9.14 -4.14
N GLN A 34 14.10 -8.67 -4.93
CA GLN A 34 14.23 -7.27 -5.36
C GLN A 34 13.05 -6.81 -6.23
N TRP A 35 12.78 -7.52 -7.34
CA TRP A 35 11.67 -7.20 -8.23
C TRP A 35 10.28 -7.41 -7.61
N PRO A 36 10.02 -8.51 -6.89
CA PRO A 36 8.76 -8.69 -6.17
C PRO A 36 8.49 -7.57 -5.16
N SER A 37 9.48 -7.14 -4.38
CA SER A 37 9.29 -6.06 -3.39
C SER A 37 8.86 -4.75 -4.04
N VAL A 38 9.46 -4.39 -5.18
CA VAL A 38 9.11 -3.15 -5.89
C VAL A 38 7.70 -3.23 -6.47
N ILE A 39 7.38 -4.30 -7.19
CA ILE A 39 6.06 -4.47 -7.81
C ILE A 39 4.96 -4.50 -6.75
N LEU A 40 5.17 -5.29 -5.70
CA LEU A 40 4.20 -5.45 -4.62
C LEU A 40 4.08 -4.15 -3.81
N GLY A 41 5.19 -3.46 -3.54
CA GLY A 41 5.21 -2.13 -2.91
C GLY A 41 4.42 -1.09 -3.71
N VAL A 42 4.62 -1.02 -5.03
CA VAL A 42 3.86 -0.12 -5.92
C VAL A 42 2.37 -0.42 -5.87
N ILE A 43 1.97 -1.68 -6.03
CA ILE A 43 0.55 -2.07 -6.01
C ILE A 43 -0.08 -1.75 -4.66
N PHE A 44 0.56 -2.15 -3.55
CA PHE A 44 0.04 -1.90 -2.21
C PHE A 44 -0.03 -0.41 -1.86
N PHE A 45 0.97 0.37 -2.29
CA PHE A 45 1.00 1.81 -2.04
C PHE A 45 -0.15 2.52 -2.76
N PHE A 46 -0.33 2.29 -4.05
CA PHE A 46 -1.42 2.90 -4.81
C PHE A 46 -2.79 2.36 -4.39
N ALA A 47 -2.91 1.07 -4.08
CA ALA A 47 -4.14 0.50 -3.53
C ALA A 47 -4.50 1.11 -2.17
N GLY A 48 -3.53 1.24 -1.26
CA GLY A 48 -3.71 1.86 0.05
C GLY A 48 -4.11 3.33 -0.05
N ILE A 49 -3.45 4.10 -0.92
CA ILE A 49 -3.81 5.51 -1.18
C ILE A 49 -5.20 5.61 -1.82
N SER A 50 -5.53 4.75 -2.77
CA SER A 50 -6.86 4.71 -3.40
C SER A 50 -7.94 4.46 -2.35
N LEU A 51 -7.71 3.52 -1.44
CA LEU A 51 -8.60 3.21 -0.32
C LEU A 51 -8.74 4.36 0.68
N LEU A 52 -7.66 5.13 0.93
CA LEU A 52 -7.72 6.36 1.74
C LEU A 52 -8.50 7.48 1.04
N LYS A 53 -8.43 7.55 -0.29
CA LYS A 53 -9.04 8.60 -1.10
C LYS A 53 -10.52 8.32 -1.42
N TYR A 54 -10.91 7.06 -1.58
CA TYR A 54 -12.31 6.67 -1.84
C TYR A 54 -13.11 6.65 -0.54
N ARG A 55 -13.51 7.84 -0.11
CA ARG A 55 -14.42 8.07 1.00
C ARG A 55 -15.87 7.87 0.56
N LYS A 56 -16.30 6.64 0.33
CA LYS A 56 -17.64 6.25 0.79
C LYS A 56 -17.40 5.50 2.08
N ASP A 57 -17.40 6.23 3.20
CA ASP A 57 -17.40 5.59 4.51
C ASP A 57 -18.50 4.51 4.44
N THR A 58 -18.17 3.25 4.72
CA THR A 58 -19.19 2.19 4.79
C THR A 58 -20.36 2.61 5.69
N ASP A 59 -20.09 3.53 6.62
CA ASP A 59 -21.06 4.20 7.47
C ASP A 59 -22.09 5.08 6.71
N VAL A 60 -21.73 5.78 5.61
CA VAL A 60 -22.72 6.49 4.76
C VAL A 60 -23.49 5.53 3.85
N ILE A 61 -22.86 4.46 3.35
CA ILE A 61 -23.56 3.43 2.56
C ILE A 61 -24.59 2.68 3.43
N SER A 62 -24.27 2.40 4.69
CA SER A 62 -25.20 1.77 5.64
C SER A 62 -26.33 2.71 6.08
N ALA A 63 -26.13 4.03 6.06
CA ALA A 63 -27.15 5.01 6.40
C ALA A 63 -28.08 5.34 5.22
N GLU A 64 -27.61 5.22 3.97
CA GLU A 64 -28.41 5.44 2.75
C GLU A 64 -29.32 4.24 2.40
N ASN A 65 -28.97 3.04 2.86
CA ASN A 65 -29.76 1.81 2.66
C ASN A 65 -30.74 1.51 3.81
N LYS A 66 -31.10 2.50 4.64
CA LYS A 66 -31.98 2.32 5.79
C LYS A 66 -33.19 3.25 5.77
#